data_AF-A0A536Z9A4-F1
#
_entry.id   AF-A0A536Z9A4-F1
#
_cell.length_a   1.000
_cell.length_b   1.000
_cell.length_c   1.000
_cell.angle_alpha   90.00
_cell.angle_beta   90.00
_cell.angle_gamma   90.00
#
_symmetry.space_group_name_H-M   'P 1'
#
loop_
_entity.id
_entity.type
_entity.pdbx_description
1 polymer ?
#
loop_
_entity_poly.entity_id
_entity_poly.type
_entity_poly.pdbx_seq_one_letter_code
_entity_poly.pdbx_strand_id
1 'polypeptide(L)'
;MLTAPPGEEVTTVTGRKPLAPLIVGAIGVVFGDIGTSPLYTLRECFTGAHGLPLTEENVYGILSVVFWAITIIVTLKYVTLIMRADNNGEGGIMALTALVSRGLTDRSGRRWLIVLGIFGAAMFYGDGMITPAISVLSAVEGLEVMAPALKPFVIPFTLAVLIGLFSIQRNGTASVGVLFGPVVCLWFAVLALLGAMQIARDPAVLAALNPAYAFGFLTGNPLAAFLALGAVVLAVTGTEALYADMGHFGATPIRRAWLFFVLPALVLNYFGQGALIIHDPAAIKNPFYLLAPSWALLPLVVLATCATVIASQAVISGAFSLTRQAIQMGYCPRLTITHTSDRQIGQIYVPFINWTLMCAVMLLVVGFQSSSNLAAAYGIAVTMALTIDSLLIYVVLTRLWHWNQIGALAIVIPLLVIDLLFLSSNALKIPQGGW
;
A
#
# COMPACT_ATOMS: atom_id res chain seq x y z
N MET A 1 -34.33 -34.79 39.39
CA MET A 1 -34.30 -33.48 40.08
C MET A 1 -32.85 -33.07 40.28
N LEU A 2 -32.29 -32.31 39.34
CA LEU A 2 -31.08 -31.50 39.52
C LEU A 2 -31.35 -30.23 38.70
N THR A 3 -31.55 -29.13 39.41
CA THR A 3 -31.93 -27.81 38.90
C THR A 3 -30.73 -27.13 38.23
N ALA A 4 -30.88 -26.69 36.99
CA ALA A 4 -29.94 -25.82 36.31
C ALA A 4 -29.89 -24.43 37.02
N PRO A 5 -28.71 -23.78 37.10
CA PRO A 5 -28.62 -22.44 37.67
C PRO A 5 -29.26 -21.39 36.74
N PRO A 6 -29.77 -20.27 37.28
CA PRO A 6 -30.47 -19.24 36.52
C PRO A 6 -29.51 -18.47 35.60
N GLY A 7 -30.05 -18.08 34.44
CA GLY A 7 -29.29 -17.55 33.30
C GLY A 7 -28.43 -16.33 33.62
N GLU A 8 -27.18 -16.39 33.16
CA GLU A 8 -26.41 -15.20 32.83
C GLU A 8 -27.08 -14.54 31.63
N GLU A 9 -27.74 -13.40 31.87
CA GLU A 9 -28.03 -12.44 30.82
C GLU A 9 -26.70 -12.06 30.16
N VAL A 10 -26.48 -12.58 28.95
CA VAL A 10 -25.47 -12.06 28.04
C VAL A 10 -25.88 -10.63 27.71
N THR A 11 -25.38 -9.67 28.50
CA THR A 11 -25.41 -8.26 28.15
C THR A 11 -24.65 -8.11 26.84
N THR A 12 -25.40 -8.12 25.74
CA THR A 12 -24.91 -7.74 24.43
C THR A 12 -24.55 -6.26 24.50
N VAL A 13 -23.27 -5.97 24.75
CA VAL A 13 -22.72 -4.62 24.65
C VAL A 13 -22.76 -4.22 23.17
N THR A 14 -23.93 -3.78 22.71
CA THR A 14 -24.18 -3.17 21.41
C THR A 14 -23.85 -1.67 21.49
N GLY A 15 -22.68 -1.35 22.04
CA GLY A 15 -22.12 -0.02 21.89
C GLY A 15 -21.60 0.12 20.47
N ARG A 16 -22.37 0.75 19.57
CA ARG A 16 -21.82 1.24 18.29
C ARG A 16 -20.63 2.14 18.64
N LYS A 17 -19.40 1.65 18.44
CA LYS A 17 -18.20 2.46 18.61
C LYS A 17 -18.38 3.74 17.78
N PRO A 18 -18.11 4.93 18.34
CA PRO A 18 -18.26 6.17 17.59
C PRO A 18 -17.40 6.11 16.32
N LEU A 19 -17.98 6.54 15.20
CA LEU A 19 -17.39 6.38 13.87
C LEU A 19 -16.09 7.19 13.71
N ALA A 20 -15.96 8.34 14.37
CA ALA A 20 -14.79 9.20 14.25
C ALA A 20 -13.50 8.56 14.78
N PRO A 21 -13.44 7.97 16.00
CA PRO A 21 -12.28 7.19 16.43
C PRO A 21 -11.93 6.00 15.53
N LEU A 22 -12.93 5.36 14.91
CA LEU A 22 -12.68 4.29 13.93
C LEU A 22 -12.06 4.83 12.63
N ILE A 23 -12.48 6.00 12.17
CA ILE A 23 -11.87 6.68 11.02
C ILE A 23 -10.42 7.06 11.32
N VAL A 24 -10.15 7.67 12.49
CA VAL A 24 -8.77 8.02 12.89
C VAL A 24 -7.90 6.78 13.07
N GLY A 25 -8.44 5.70 13.63
CA GLY A 25 -7.77 4.42 13.72
C GLY A 25 -7.47 3.82 12.34
N ALA A 26 -8.44 3.87 11.42
CA ALA A 26 -8.27 3.40 10.06
C ALA A 26 -7.21 4.23 9.31
N ILE A 27 -7.21 5.56 9.45
CA ILE A 27 -6.17 6.44 8.92
C ILE A 27 -4.79 6.01 9.45
N GLY A 28 -4.69 5.77 10.76
CA GLY A 28 -3.45 5.41 11.44
C GLY A 28 -2.82 4.08 11.01
N VAL A 29 -3.61 3.12 10.53
CA VAL A 29 -3.10 1.76 10.25
C VAL A 29 -3.19 1.42 8.78
N VAL A 30 -4.32 1.71 8.14
CA VAL A 30 -4.67 1.18 6.81
C VAL A 30 -3.96 1.93 5.68
N PHE A 31 -3.70 3.22 5.86
CA PHE A 31 -3.22 4.10 4.79
C PHE A 31 -1.75 4.48 4.92
N GLY A 32 -1.00 3.87 5.85
CA GLY A 32 0.41 4.16 6.04
C GLY A 32 1.23 3.85 4.77
N ASP A 33 1.04 2.67 4.19
CA ASP A 33 1.82 2.19 3.04
C ASP A 33 1.64 3.12 1.82
N ILE A 34 0.42 3.20 1.29
CA ILE A 34 0.08 4.13 0.18
C ILE A 34 0.36 5.60 0.52
N GLY A 35 0.28 5.97 1.79
CA GLY A 35 0.58 7.31 2.29
C GLY A 35 2.05 7.69 2.21
N THR A 36 2.95 6.71 2.15
CA THR A 36 4.40 6.92 2.08
C THR A 36 4.96 6.86 0.66
N SER A 37 4.19 6.35 -0.30
CA SER A 37 4.52 6.35 -1.73
C SER A 37 4.99 7.68 -2.31
N PRO A 38 4.46 8.86 -1.91
CA PRO A 38 4.94 10.14 -2.42
C PRO A 38 6.41 10.44 -2.15
N LEU A 39 7.07 9.73 -1.21
CA LEU A 39 8.51 9.84 -0.96
C LEU A 39 9.36 9.46 -2.17
N TYR A 40 8.86 8.56 -3.03
CA TYR A 40 9.66 7.96 -4.11
C TYR A 40 8.98 7.97 -5.49
N THR A 41 7.64 7.85 -5.59
CA THR A 41 6.97 7.62 -6.89
C THR A 41 7.40 8.60 -8.00
N LEU A 42 7.28 9.91 -7.77
CA LEU A 42 7.50 10.89 -8.83
C LEU A 42 8.98 10.97 -9.22
N ARG A 43 9.88 10.82 -8.25
CA ARG A 43 11.32 10.71 -8.51
C ARG A 43 11.58 9.55 -9.47
N GLU A 44 11.10 8.36 -9.14
CA GLU A 44 11.32 7.15 -9.95
C GLU A 44 10.68 7.21 -11.35
N CYS A 45 9.71 8.09 -11.61
CA CYS A 45 9.17 8.29 -12.96
C CYS A 45 10.16 9.03 -13.90
N PHE A 46 11.05 9.86 -13.36
CA PHE A 46 11.99 10.67 -14.15
C PHE A 46 13.46 10.29 -13.91
N THR A 47 13.76 9.45 -12.92
CA THR A 47 15.12 8.98 -12.63
C THR A 47 15.32 7.51 -12.97
N GLY A 48 16.58 7.10 -13.13
CA GLY A 48 16.96 5.71 -13.39
C GLY A 48 17.12 5.36 -14.87
N ALA A 49 17.33 4.07 -15.16
CA ALA A 49 17.66 3.58 -16.51
C ALA A 49 16.58 3.85 -17.57
N HIS A 50 15.33 4.02 -17.13
CA HIS A 50 14.18 4.29 -18.00
C HIS A 50 13.47 5.60 -17.63
N GLY A 51 14.18 6.52 -16.96
CA GLY A 51 13.63 7.82 -16.56
C GLY A 51 13.20 8.66 -17.76
N LEU A 52 12.03 9.28 -17.67
CA LEU A 52 11.54 10.16 -18.72
C LEU A 52 12.37 11.46 -18.79
N PRO A 53 12.54 12.04 -19.99
CA PRO A 53 13.02 13.41 -20.11
C PRO A 53 12.12 14.34 -19.31
N LEU A 54 12.71 15.23 -18.54
CA LEU A 54 11.95 16.18 -17.73
C LEU A 54 11.46 17.34 -18.60
N THR A 55 10.34 17.11 -19.28
CA THR A 55 9.59 18.12 -20.03
C THR A 55 8.24 18.36 -19.36
N GLU A 56 7.70 19.56 -19.53
CA GLU A 56 6.39 19.92 -18.99
C GLU A 56 5.31 18.91 -19.44
N GLU A 57 5.28 18.56 -20.73
CA GLU A 57 4.38 17.55 -21.28
C GLU A 57 4.45 16.21 -20.54
N ASN A 58 5.66 15.71 -20.25
CA ASN A 58 5.85 14.46 -19.51
C ASN A 58 5.41 14.60 -18.04
N VAL A 59 5.58 15.76 -17.42
CA VAL A 59 5.08 16.02 -16.06
C VAL A 59 3.55 15.96 -16.02
N TYR A 60 2.86 16.69 -16.89
CA TYR A 60 1.40 16.64 -16.96
C TYR A 60 0.88 15.23 -17.30
N GLY A 61 1.54 14.54 -18.23
CA GLY A 61 1.23 13.16 -18.61
C GLY A 61 1.32 12.22 -17.41
N ILE A 62 2.45 12.23 -16.69
CA ILE A 62 2.68 11.36 -15.53
C ILE A 62 1.73 11.68 -14.37
N LEU A 63 1.51 12.96 -14.05
CA LEU A 63 0.55 13.34 -13.01
C LEU A 63 -0.86 12.83 -13.32
N SER A 64 -1.28 12.94 -14.58
CA SER A 64 -2.57 12.43 -15.05
C SER A 64 -2.65 10.90 -14.93
N VAL A 65 -1.61 10.20 -15.37
CA VAL A 65 -1.53 8.73 -15.26
C VAL A 65 -1.56 8.29 -13.78
N VAL A 66 -0.81 8.96 -12.88
CA VAL A 66 -0.82 8.67 -11.43
C VAL A 66 -2.22 8.90 -10.85
N PHE A 67 -2.85 10.04 -11.16
CA PHE A 67 -4.20 10.35 -10.68
C PHE A 67 -5.23 9.30 -11.11
N TRP A 68 -5.22 8.94 -12.41
CA TRP A 68 -6.16 7.97 -12.94
C TRP A 68 -5.85 6.53 -12.50
N ALA A 69 -4.58 6.18 -12.27
CA ALA A 69 -4.20 4.91 -11.67
C ALA A 69 -4.74 4.79 -10.23
N ILE A 70 -4.54 5.81 -9.39
CA ILE A 70 -5.10 5.85 -8.02
C ILE A 70 -6.63 5.80 -8.06
N THR A 71 -7.26 6.54 -8.98
CA THR A 71 -8.72 6.55 -9.12
C THR A 71 -9.25 5.17 -9.52
N ILE A 72 -8.68 4.54 -10.55
CA ILE A 72 -9.19 3.29 -11.09
C ILE A 72 -8.83 2.11 -10.18
N ILE A 73 -7.56 1.98 -9.77
CA ILE A 73 -7.09 0.83 -8.99
C ILE A 73 -7.54 0.97 -7.54
N VAL A 74 -7.16 2.06 -6.87
CA VAL A 74 -7.41 2.17 -5.42
C VAL A 74 -8.88 2.47 -5.16
N THR A 75 -9.45 3.47 -5.83
CA THR A 75 -10.82 3.92 -5.52
C THR A 75 -11.87 2.98 -6.11
N LEU A 76 -11.86 2.78 -7.43
CA LEU A 76 -12.89 1.98 -8.09
C LEU A 76 -12.70 0.48 -7.81
N LYS A 77 -11.54 -0.09 -8.14
CA LYS A 77 -11.31 -1.54 -7.95
C LYS A 77 -11.26 -1.93 -6.48
N TYR A 78 -10.41 -1.34 -5.64
CA TYR A 78 -10.30 -1.79 -4.24
C TYR A 78 -11.44 -1.28 -3.36
N VAL A 79 -11.54 0.04 -3.17
CA VAL A 79 -12.42 0.65 -2.15
C VAL A 79 -13.91 0.46 -2.47
N THR A 80 -14.31 0.47 -3.75
CA THR A 80 -15.73 0.29 -4.13
C THR A 80 -16.12 -1.14 -4.48
N LEU A 81 -15.26 -1.92 -5.15
CA LEU A 81 -15.59 -3.27 -5.63
C LEU A 81 -15.05 -4.38 -4.72
N ILE A 82 -13.73 -4.53 -4.58
CA ILE A 82 -13.11 -5.66 -3.86
C ILE A 82 -13.49 -5.66 -2.38
N MET A 83 -13.52 -4.50 -1.71
CA MET A 83 -13.92 -4.42 -0.30
C MET A 83 -15.37 -4.83 -0.02
N ARG A 84 -16.20 -5.10 -1.03
CA ARG A 84 -17.53 -5.70 -0.84
C ARG A 84 -17.48 -7.22 -0.74
N ALA A 85 -16.39 -7.83 -1.18
CA ALA A 85 -16.14 -9.26 -1.01
C ALA A 85 -15.44 -9.43 0.34
N ASP A 86 -16.17 -9.90 1.35
CA ASP A 86 -15.60 -10.23 2.65
C ASP A 86 -15.91 -11.69 3.01
N ASN A 87 -15.05 -12.29 3.83
CA ASN A 87 -15.27 -13.61 4.40
C ASN A 87 -15.47 -13.45 5.92
N ASN A 88 -16.71 -13.30 6.36
CA ASN A 88 -17.07 -13.00 7.75
C ASN A 88 -16.43 -11.71 8.28
N GLY A 89 -16.40 -10.67 7.46
CA GLY A 89 -15.80 -9.38 7.77
C GLY A 89 -14.29 -9.29 7.51
N GLU A 90 -13.58 -10.41 7.30
CA GLU A 90 -12.17 -10.41 6.92
C GLU A 90 -11.99 -10.20 5.41
N GLY A 91 -11.02 -9.36 5.03
CA GLY A 91 -10.58 -9.17 3.63
C GLY A 91 -9.18 -9.71 3.39
N GLY A 92 -8.63 -9.39 2.23
CA GLY A 92 -7.34 -9.89 1.74
C GLY A 92 -7.47 -11.13 0.85
N ILE A 93 -6.39 -11.41 0.12
CA ILE A 93 -6.33 -12.46 -0.89
C ILE A 93 -6.66 -13.86 -0.37
N MET A 94 -6.24 -14.18 0.86
CA MET A 94 -6.53 -15.48 1.48
C MET A 94 -7.98 -15.59 1.96
N ALA A 95 -8.56 -14.50 2.46
CA ALA A 95 -9.98 -14.43 2.78
C ALA A 95 -10.84 -14.60 1.51
N LEU A 96 -10.45 -13.94 0.42
CA LEU A 96 -11.09 -14.04 -0.88
C LEU A 96 -10.99 -15.46 -1.46
N THR A 97 -9.81 -16.07 -1.37
CA THR A 97 -9.56 -17.46 -1.78
C THR A 97 -10.42 -18.45 -0.98
N ALA A 98 -10.50 -18.28 0.34
CA ALA A 98 -11.35 -19.08 1.21
C ALA A 98 -12.85 -18.91 0.88
N LEU A 99 -13.29 -17.67 0.62
CA LEU A 99 -14.67 -17.37 0.24
C LEU A 99 -15.05 -18.07 -1.07
N VAL A 100 -14.22 -17.93 -2.10
CA VAL A 100 -14.52 -18.45 -3.43
C VAL A 100 -14.40 -19.98 -3.47
N SER A 101 -13.42 -20.56 -2.78
CA SER A 101 -13.21 -22.01 -2.77
C SER A 101 -14.38 -22.81 -2.19
N ARG A 102 -15.18 -22.22 -1.28
CA ARG A 102 -16.40 -22.82 -0.72
C ARG A 102 -17.54 -22.92 -1.75
N GLY A 103 -17.62 -21.97 -2.68
CA GLY A 103 -18.65 -21.90 -3.72
C GLY A 103 -18.39 -22.77 -4.95
N LEU A 104 -17.20 -23.37 -5.07
CA LEU A 104 -16.81 -24.17 -6.24
C LEU A 104 -17.07 -25.67 -6.01
N THR A 105 -17.95 -26.24 -6.84
CA THR A 105 -18.23 -27.69 -6.88
C THR A 105 -17.23 -28.47 -7.72
N ASP A 106 -16.61 -27.84 -8.73
CA ASP A 106 -15.56 -28.45 -9.54
C ASP A 106 -14.23 -28.56 -8.77
N ARG A 107 -13.72 -29.80 -8.69
CA ARG A 107 -12.47 -30.10 -7.98
C ARG A 107 -11.24 -29.50 -8.67
N SER A 108 -11.22 -29.43 -10.00
CA SER A 108 -10.08 -28.92 -10.76
C SER A 108 -9.96 -27.40 -10.63
N GLY A 109 -11.06 -26.68 -10.90
CA GLY A 109 -11.13 -25.23 -10.74
C GLY A 109 -10.86 -24.79 -9.31
N ARG A 110 -11.37 -25.51 -8.31
CA ARG A 110 -11.06 -25.23 -6.89
C ARG A 110 -9.56 -25.37 -6.59
N ARG A 111 -8.90 -26.40 -7.12
CA ARG A 111 -7.45 -26.60 -6.93
C ARG A 111 -6.63 -25.45 -7.53
N TRP A 112 -6.92 -25.06 -8.77
CA TRP A 112 -6.21 -23.96 -9.41
C TRP A 112 -6.44 -22.61 -8.72
N LEU A 113 -7.65 -22.36 -8.24
CA LEU A 113 -7.95 -21.14 -7.49
C LEU A 113 -7.17 -21.08 -6.17
N ILE A 114 -7.08 -22.19 -5.45
CA ILE A 114 -6.27 -22.28 -4.23
C ILE A 114 -4.79 -22.00 -4.53
N VAL A 115 -4.25 -22.59 -5.61
CA VAL A 115 -2.86 -22.34 -6.03
C VAL A 115 -2.65 -20.86 -6.34
N LEU A 116 -3.59 -20.23 -7.05
CA LEU A 116 -3.57 -18.79 -7.35
C LEU A 116 -3.57 -17.95 -6.06
N GLY A 117 -4.44 -18.29 -5.10
CA GLY A 117 -4.54 -17.61 -3.81
C GLY A 117 -3.29 -17.75 -2.95
N ILE A 118 -2.69 -18.94 -2.89
CA ILE A 118 -1.41 -19.17 -2.19
C ILE A 118 -0.29 -18.40 -2.87
N PHE A 119 -0.27 -18.36 -4.20
CA PHE A 119 0.73 -17.60 -4.95
C PHE A 119 0.61 -16.09 -4.66
N GLY A 120 -0.60 -15.54 -4.65
CA GLY A 120 -0.79 -14.14 -4.29
C GLY A 120 -0.53 -13.84 -2.81
N ALA A 121 -0.80 -14.78 -1.90
CA ALA A 121 -0.35 -14.68 -0.51
C ALA A 121 1.19 -14.61 -0.42
N ALA A 122 1.92 -15.37 -1.23
CA ALA A 122 3.38 -15.26 -1.32
C ALA A 122 3.83 -13.90 -1.86
N MET A 123 3.12 -13.33 -2.85
CA MET A 123 3.38 -11.97 -3.34
C MET A 123 3.17 -10.92 -2.24
N PHE A 124 2.16 -11.08 -1.38
CA PHE A 124 1.95 -10.20 -0.22
C PHE A 124 3.08 -10.31 0.81
N TYR A 125 3.69 -11.49 1.01
CA TYR A 125 4.91 -11.58 1.82
C TYR A 125 6.08 -10.82 1.17
N GLY A 126 6.19 -10.87 -0.17
CA GLY A 126 7.16 -10.05 -0.91
C GLY A 126 6.95 -8.56 -0.65
N ASP A 127 5.72 -8.08 -0.73
CA ASP A 127 5.33 -6.72 -0.34
C ASP A 127 5.71 -6.43 1.14
N GLY A 128 5.41 -7.34 2.06
CA GLY A 128 5.79 -7.22 3.48
C GLY A 128 7.29 -7.21 3.78
N MET A 129 8.12 -7.68 2.85
CA MET A 129 9.58 -7.56 2.93
C MET A 129 10.08 -6.25 2.32
N ILE A 130 9.50 -5.83 1.20
CA ILE A 130 10.00 -4.69 0.42
C ILE A 130 9.52 -3.37 1.02
N THR A 131 8.26 -3.29 1.45
CA THR A 131 7.63 -2.05 1.96
C THR A 131 8.39 -1.43 3.14
N PRO A 132 8.77 -2.18 4.19
CA PRO A 132 9.58 -1.60 5.27
C PRO A 132 10.97 -1.16 4.80
N ALA A 133 11.58 -1.88 3.85
CA ALA A 133 12.89 -1.54 3.33
C ALA A 133 12.85 -0.23 2.53
N ILE A 134 11.99 -0.15 1.51
CA ILE A 134 11.92 1.02 0.62
C ILE A 134 11.42 2.26 1.36
N SER A 135 10.40 2.12 2.21
CA SER A 135 9.76 3.26 2.87
C SER A 135 10.68 3.88 3.92
N VAL A 136 11.25 3.08 4.83
CA VAL A 136 12.14 3.60 5.88
C VAL A 136 13.43 4.15 5.25
N LEU A 137 13.98 3.50 4.23
CA LEU A 137 15.15 3.99 3.52
C LEU A 137 14.86 5.33 2.84
N SER A 138 13.71 5.47 2.16
CA SER A 138 13.29 6.74 1.53
C SER A 138 13.06 7.86 2.55
N ALA A 139 12.56 7.53 3.74
CA ALA A 139 12.44 8.50 4.83
C ALA A 139 13.83 9.00 5.28
N VAL A 140 14.76 8.08 5.53
CA VAL A 140 16.11 8.42 6.03
C VAL A 140 16.98 9.10 4.97
N GLU A 141 16.79 8.81 3.68
CA GLU A 141 17.45 9.51 2.57
C GLU A 141 17.20 11.02 2.57
N GLY A 142 16.14 11.51 3.22
CA GLY A 142 15.93 12.95 3.41
C GLY A 142 17.03 13.66 4.20
N LEU A 143 17.80 12.93 5.01
CA LEU A 143 18.98 13.48 5.69
C LEU A 143 20.09 13.91 4.72
N GLU A 144 20.25 13.19 3.60
CA GLU A 144 21.23 13.53 2.55
C GLU A 144 20.88 14.86 1.86
N VAL A 145 19.58 15.17 1.73
CA VAL A 145 19.10 16.42 1.12
C VAL A 145 19.51 17.64 1.95
N MET A 146 19.47 17.52 3.28
CA MET A 146 19.88 18.58 4.19
C MET A 146 21.41 18.67 4.32
N ALA A 147 22.08 17.53 4.48
CA ALA A 147 23.51 17.45 4.71
C ALA A 147 24.10 16.25 3.95
N PRO A 148 24.71 16.47 2.76
CA PRO A 148 25.30 15.38 1.97
C PRO A 148 26.35 14.54 2.72
N ALA A 149 26.98 15.12 3.75
CA ALA A 149 27.91 14.43 4.65
C ALA A 149 27.26 13.28 5.45
N LEU A 150 25.92 13.26 5.59
CA LEU A 150 25.19 12.20 6.29
C LEU A 150 24.90 10.97 5.42
N LYS A 151 25.21 11.02 4.13
CA LYS A 151 25.00 9.90 3.19
C LYS A 151 25.52 8.54 3.71
N PRO A 152 26.74 8.43 4.29
CA PRO A 152 27.23 7.14 4.82
C PRO A 152 26.41 6.59 5.99
N PHE A 153 25.63 7.43 6.67
CA PHE A 153 24.83 7.05 7.83
C PHE A 153 23.39 6.65 7.48
N VAL A 154 22.96 6.82 6.22
CA VAL A 154 21.59 6.48 5.78
C VAL A 154 21.28 5.00 6.02
N ILE A 155 22.16 4.08 5.59
CA ILE A 155 21.97 2.64 5.80
C ILE A 155 22.01 2.29 7.29
N PRO A 156 23.02 2.68 8.09
CA PRO A 156 23.04 2.43 9.53
C PRO A 156 21.79 2.92 10.27
N PHE A 157 21.30 4.12 9.97
CA PHE A 157 20.09 4.65 10.61
C PHE A 157 18.84 3.88 10.18
N THR A 158 18.72 3.53 8.90
CA THR A 158 17.63 2.69 8.40
C THR A 158 17.59 1.36 9.14
N LEU A 159 18.73 0.68 9.27
CA LEU A 159 18.83 -0.58 10.02
C LEU A 159 18.48 -0.41 11.50
N ALA A 160 18.92 0.66 12.15
CA ALA A 160 18.59 0.94 13.54
C ALA A 160 17.08 1.14 13.74
N VAL A 161 16.41 1.88 12.84
CA VAL A 161 14.95 2.06 12.86
C VAL A 161 14.23 0.73 12.68
N LEU A 162 14.66 -0.09 11.71
CA LEU A 162 14.06 -1.40 11.46
C LEU A 162 14.27 -2.38 12.62
N ILE A 163 15.46 -2.44 13.21
CA ILE A 163 15.72 -3.28 14.40
C ILE A 163 14.81 -2.84 15.55
N GLY A 164 14.69 -1.54 15.80
CA GLY A 164 13.78 -1.00 16.81
C GLY A 164 12.32 -1.40 16.53
N LEU A 165 11.89 -1.26 15.28
CA LEU A 165 10.57 -1.64 14.80
C LEU A 165 10.28 -3.13 15.08
N PHE A 166 11.11 -4.03 14.57
CA PHE A 166 10.89 -5.48 14.68
C PHE A 166 11.03 -5.97 16.13
N SER A 167 11.80 -5.28 16.96
CA SER A 167 11.95 -5.60 18.39
C SER A 167 10.70 -5.28 19.21
N ILE A 168 9.95 -4.24 18.84
CA ILE A 168 8.76 -3.81 19.59
C ILE A 168 7.50 -4.64 19.25
N GLN A 169 7.52 -5.47 18.20
CA GLN A 169 6.33 -6.21 17.73
C GLN A 169 5.67 -7.07 18.80
N ARG A 170 6.46 -7.67 19.69
CA ARG A 170 5.97 -8.54 20.77
C ARG A 170 5.05 -7.81 21.76
N ASN A 171 5.19 -6.49 21.89
CA ASN A 171 4.43 -5.68 22.85
C ASN A 171 3.02 -5.33 22.33
N GLY A 172 2.70 -5.72 21.10
CA GLY A 172 1.39 -5.50 20.51
C GLY A 172 1.16 -4.07 20.02
N THR A 173 0.24 -3.94 19.07
CA THR A 173 -0.19 -2.63 18.54
C THR A 173 -1.12 -1.89 19.50
N ALA A 174 -1.65 -2.53 20.56
CA ALA A 174 -2.56 -1.88 21.52
C ALA A 174 -1.94 -0.71 22.28
N SER A 175 -0.67 -0.81 22.71
CA SER A 175 -0.03 0.23 23.53
C SER A 175 0.50 1.42 22.69
N VAL A 176 0.83 1.17 21.41
CA VAL A 176 1.42 2.18 20.50
C VAL A 176 0.39 2.72 19.49
N GLY A 177 -0.64 1.95 19.18
CA GLY A 177 -1.65 2.25 18.16
C GLY A 177 -2.52 3.46 18.45
N VAL A 178 -2.60 3.91 19.71
CA VAL A 178 -3.27 5.17 20.08
C VAL A 178 -2.57 6.37 19.44
N LEU A 179 -1.24 6.31 19.25
CA LEU A 179 -0.46 7.39 18.65
C LEU A 179 -0.42 7.32 17.12
N PHE A 180 -0.70 6.16 16.52
CA PHE A 180 -0.62 5.97 15.07
C PHE A 180 -1.61 6.87 14.32
N GLY A 181 -2.87 6.90 14.76
CA GLY A 181 -3.90 7.76 14.17
C GLY A 181 -3.49 9.23 14.09
N PRO A 182 -3.18 9.90 15.21
CA PRO A 182 -2.73 11.29 15.22
C PRO A 182 -1.50 11.57 14.35
N VAL A 183 -0.48 10.70 14.39
CA VAL A 183 0.75 10.89 13.61
C VAL A 183 0.49 10.78 12.12
N VAL A 184 -0.29 9.79 11.68
CA VAL A 184 -0.62 9.63 10.25
C VAL A 184 -1.59 10.71 9.78
N CYS A 185 -2.51 11.17 10.63
CA CYS A 185 -3.32 12.36 10.34
C CYS A 185 -2.44 13.60 10.12
N LEU A 186 -1.45 13.83 11.00
CA LEU A 186 -0.49 14.92 10.83
C LEU A 186 0.31 14.75 9.53
N TRP A 187 0.77 13.54 9.23
CA TRP A 187 1.47 13.23 7.97
C TRP A 187 0.64 13.65 6.75
N PHE A 188 -0.60 13.17 6.60
CA PHE A 188 -1.45 13.53 5.48
C PHE A 188 -1.80 15.03 5.44
N ALA A 189 -1.97 15.68 6.60
CA ALA A 189 -2.17 17.13 6.65
C ALA A 189 -0.95 17.89 6.13
N VAL A 190 0.27 17.45 6.48
CA VAL A 190 1.52 18.02 5.97
C VAL A 190 1.67 17.77 4.46
N LEU A 191 1.33 16.57 3.97
CA LEU A 191 1.32 16.26 2.54
C LEU A 191 0.42 17.21 1.76
N ALA A 192 -0.81 17.39 2.25
CA ALA A 192 -1.81 18.28 1.64
C ALA A 192 -1.35 19.74 1.68
N LEU A 193 -0.80 20.20 2.81
CA LEU A 193 -0.33 21.58 2.97
C LEU A 193 0.84 21.89 2.02
N LEU A 194 1.88 21.07 2.00
CA LEU A 194 3.04 21.27 1.14
C LEU A 194 2.64 21.20 -0.34
N GLY A 195 1.75 20.26 -0.69
CA GLY A 195 1.20 20.15 -2.03
C GLY A 195 0.43 21.41 -2.46
N ALA A 196 -0.51 21.84 -1.63
CA ALA A 196 -1.32 23.04 -1.87
C ALA A 196 -0.48 24.32 -1.99
N MET A 197 0.60 24.45 -1.21
CA MET A 197 1.51 25.60 -1.29
C MET A 197 2.18 25.72 -2.66
N GLN A 198 2.58 24.61 -3.28
CA GLN A 198 3.19 24.64 -4.61
C GLN A 198 2.15 24.77 -5.72
N ILE A 199 0.98 24.14 -5.58
CA ILE A 199 -0.15 24.34 -6.51
C ILE A 199 -0.60 25.80 -6.52
N ALA A 200 -0.56 26.50 -5.39
CA ALA A 200 -0.88 27.93 -5.34
C ALA A 200 0.11 28.79 -6.14
N ARG A 201 1.35 28.31 -6.36
CA ARG A 201 2.35 28.99 -7.20
C ARG A 201 2.16 28.67 -8.67
N ASP A 202 1.79 27.44 -9.00
CA ASP A 202 1.44 27.03 -10.36
C ASP A 202 0.09 26.29 -10.39
N PRO A 203 -1.03 27.04 -10.47
CA PRO A 203 -2.36 26.43 -10.54
C PRO A 203 -2.61 25.65 -11.84
N ALA A 204 -1.80 25.90 -12.89
CA ALA A 204 -1.98 25.24 -14.18
C ALA A 204 -1.78 23.73 -14.07
N VAL A 205 -0.97 23.26 -13.12
CA VAL A 205 -0.71 21.83 -12.87
C VAL A 205 -2.00 21.01 -12.66
N LEU A 206 -3.07 21.64 -12.16
CA LEU A 206 -4.37 21.01 -11.97
C LEU A 206 -5.02 20.54 -13.28
N ALA A 207 -4.59 21.07 -14.43
CA ALA A 207 -5.04 20.58 -15.73
C ALA A 207 -4.72 19.09 -15.94
N ALA A 208 -3.69 18.55 -15.27
CA ALA A 208 -3.36 17.11 -15.32
C ALA A 208 -4.48 16.19 -14.79
N LEU A 209 -5.49 16.70 -14.06
CA LEU A 209 -6.68 15.92 -13.71
C LEU A 209 -7.46 15.45 -14.95
N ASN A 210 -7.34 16.17 -16.08
CA ASN A 210 -7.98 15.79 -17.32
C ASN A 210 -7.31 14.53 -17.91
N PRO A 211 -8.06 13.43 -18.16
CA PRO A 211 -7.52 12.18 -18.71
C PRO A 211 -6.92 12.35 -20.11
N ALA A 212 -7.21 13.44 -20.81
CA ALA A 212 -6.59 13.76 -22.10
C ALA A 212 -5.04 13.84 -21.99
N TYR A 213 -4.49 14.28 -20.86
CA TYR A 213 -3.03 14.30 -20.65
C TYR A 213 -2.46 12.89 -20.53
N ALA A 214 -3.11 12.01 -19.76
CA ALA A 214 -2.72 10.60 -19.69
C ALA A 214 -2.81 9.91 -21.05
N PHE A 215 -3.91 10.13 -21.78
CA PHE A 215 -4.10 9.56 -23.12
C PHE A 215 -3.08 10.10 -24.13
N GLY A 216 -2.84 11.41 -24.14
CA GLY A 216 -1.82 12.05 -24.97
C GLY A 216 -0.43 11.49 -24.69
N PHE A 217 -0.05 11.35 -23.42
CA PHE A 217 1.22 10.77 -23.01
C PHE A 217 1.36 9.30 -23.45
N LEU A 218 0.34 8.47 -23.22
CA LEU A 218 0.34 7.05 -23.58
C LEU A 218 0.40 6.81 -25.09
N THR A 219 -0.20 7.70 -25.89
CA THR A 219 -0.23 7.57 -27.37
C THR A 219 0.93 8.27 -28.07
N GLY A 220 1.42 9.38 -27.51
CA GLY A 220 2.50 10.18 -28.10
C GLY A 220 3.88 9.53 -28.00
N ASN A 221 4.15 8.80 -26.91
CA ASN A 221 5.37 8.01 -26.78
C ASN A 221 5.09 6.66 -26.07
N PRO A 222 4.51 5.68 -26.79
CA PRO A 222 4.01 4.44 -26.18
C PRO A 222 5.08 3.64 -25.44
N LEU A 223 6.31 3.60 -25.94
CA LEU A 223 7.40 2.87 -25.29
C LEU A 223 7.84 3.55 -23.99
N ALA A 224 8.06 4.87 -24.03
CA ALA A 224 8.45 5.62 -22.84
C ALA A 224 7.34 5.59 -21.77
N ALA A 225 6.09 5.76 -22.21
CA ALA A 225 4.94 5.68 -21.33
C ALA A 225 4.78 4.28 -20.71
N PHE A 226 4.95 3.23 -21.51
CA PHE A 226 4.94 1.85 -21.02
C PHE A 226 6.01 1.61 -19.96
N LEU A 227 7.24 2.09 -20.16
CA LEU A 227 8.32 1.96 -19.17
C LEU A 227 8.02 2.75 -17.89
N ALA A 228 7.43 3.95 -18.03
CA ALA A 228 7.06 4.80 -16.90
C ALA A 228 5.95 4.20 -16.03
N LEU A 229 5.06 3.37 -16.59
CA LEU A 229 4.05 2.63 -15.80
C LEU A 229 4.70 1.79 -14.68
N GLY A 230 5.91 1.28 -14.91
CA GLY A 230 6.67 0.55 -13.92
C GLY A 230 7.12 1.39 -12.72
N ALA A 231 7.14 2.71 -12.83
CA ALA A 231 7.34 3.63 -11.70
C ALA A 231 6.01 4.13 -11.14
N VAL A 232 5.02 4.42 -12.00
CA VAL A 232 3.67 4.84 -11.58
C VAL A 232 3.01 3.84 -10.63
N VAL A 233 3.27 2.54 -10.80
CA VAL A 233 2.74 1.48 -9.92
C VAL A 233 3.00 1.76 -8.44
N LEU A 234 4.10 2.43 -8.13
CA LEU A 234 4.52 2.78 -6.78
C LEU A 234 3.50 3.69 -6.07
N ALA A 235 2.63 4.38 -6.82
CA ALA A 235 1.56 5.23 -6.29
C ALA A 235 0.32 4.45 -5.82
N VAL A 236 0.16 3.19 -6.23
CA VAL A 236 -1.02 2.36 -5.97
C VAL A 236 -0.71 1.15 -5.08
N THR A 237 0.46 1.17 -4.44
CA THR A 237 0.89 0.15 -3.48
C THR A 237 0.08 0.27 -2.17
N GLY A 238 0.13 -0.76 -1.33
CA GLY A 238 -0.66 -0.81 -0.08
C GLY A 238 -2.16 -1.02 -0.25
N THR A 239 -2.66 -1.21 -1.48
CA THR A 239 -4.07 -1.55 -1.75
C THR A 239 -4.47 -2.90 -1.15
N GLU A 240 -3.56 -3.87 -1.16
CA GLU A 240 -3.81 -5.18 -0.55
C GLU A 240 -3.82 -5.12 0.98
N ALA A 241 -2.94 -4.32 1.59
CA ALA A 241 -2.99 -4.03 3.02
C ALA A 241 -4.34 -3.37 3.40
N LEU A 242 -4.83 -2.45 2.57
CA LEU A 242 -6.15 -1.83 2.74
C LEU A 242 -7.29 -2.85 2.75
N TYR A 243 -7.20 -3.86 1.89
CA TYR A 243 -8.20 -4.91 1.83
C TYR A 243 -8.09 -5.89 3.02
N ALA A 244 -6.87 -6.27 3.41
CA ALA A 244 -6.60 -7.15 4.54
C ALA A 244 -7.09 -6.58 5.88
N ASP A 245 -6.90 -5.28 6.11
CA ASP A 245 -7.28 -4.58 7.36
C ASP A 245 -8.79 -4.32 7.51
N MET A 246 -9.60 -4.74 6.53
CA MET A 246 -11.05 -4.67 6.64
C MET A 246 -11.59 -5.45 7.84
N GLY A 247 -10.91 -6.53 8.27
CA GLY A 247 -11.28 -7.30 9.45
C GLY A 247 -11.25 -6.51 10.76
N HIS A 248 -10.43 -5.45 10.84
CA HIS A 248 -10.24 -4.66 12.06
C HIS A 248 -11.12 -3.41 12.11
N PHE A 249 -11.28 -2.73 10.96
CA PHE A 249 -11.97 -1.44 10.89
C PHE A 249 -13.31 -1.49 10.14
N GLY A 250 -13.51 -2.49 9.30
CA GLY A 250 -14.63 -2.59 8.37
C GLY A 250 -14.51 -1.65 7.16
N ALA A 251 -15.30 -1.92 6.12
CA ALA A 251 -15.20 -1.18 4.86
C ALA A 251 -15.62 0.29 4.94
N THR A 252 -16.58 0.63 5.81
CA THR A 252 -17.15 1.99 5.84
C THR A 252 -16.18 3.05 6.39
N PRO A 253 -15.50 2.84 7.53
CA PRO A 253 -14.48 3.79 8.02
C PRO A 253 -13.34 3.98 7.03
N ILE A 254 -12.84 2.89 6.44
CA ILE A 254 -11.78 2.92 5.42
C ILE A 254 -12.23 3.75 4.22
N ARG A 255 -13.43 3.49 3.66
CA ARG A 255 -13.95 4.24 2.50
C ARG A 255 -14.08 5.74 2.78
N ARG A 256 -14.55 6.14 3.97
CA ARG A 256 -14.67 7.56 4.34
C ARG A 256 -13.31 8.23 4.53
N ALA A 257 -12.38 7.56 5.22
CA ALA A 257 -11.01 8.03 5.38
C ALA A 257 -10.33 8.24 4.01
N TRP A 258 -10.49 7.27 3.10
CA TRP A 258 -9.96 7.34 1.75
C TRP A 258 -10.49 8.56 0.98
N LEU A 259 -11.80 8.65 0.81
CA LEU A 259 -12.42 9.65 -0.08
C LEU A 259 -12.28 11.08 0.42
N PHE A 260 -12.35 11.31 1.73
CA PHE A 260 -12.44 12.66 2.28
C PHE A 260 -11.13 13.20 2.85
N PHE A 261 -10.10 12.37 3.00
CA PHE A 261 -8.86 12.80 3.63
C PHE A 261 -7.60 12.30 2.90
N VAL A 262 -7.46 10.98 2.73
CA VAL A 262 -6.23 10.39 2.16
C VAL A 262 -6.09 10.70 0.68
N LEU A 263 -7.11 10.43 -0.14
CA LEU A 263 -7.07 10.69 -1.58
C LEU A 263 -6.82 12.19 -1.88
N PRO A 264 -7.55 13.16 -1.29
CA PRO A 264 -7.24 14.57 -1.49
C PRO A 264 -5.80 14.95 -1.11
N ALA A 265 -5.28 14.44 0.01
CA ALA A 265 -3.92 14.74 0.45
C ALA A 265 -2.85 14.19 -0.51
N LEU A 266 -3.03 12.97 -1.01
CA LEU A 266 -2.14 12.36 -1.99
C LEU A 266 -2.15 13.13 -3.32
N VAL A 267 -3.35 13.47 -3.83
CA VAL A 267 -3.49 14.24 -5.08
C VAL A 267 -2.83 15.60 -4.95
N LEU A 268 -3.08 16.34 -3.87
CA LEU A 268 -2.43 17.62 -3.61
C LEU A 268 -0.91 17.48 -3.57
N ASN A 269 -0.39 16.44 -2.92
CA ASN A 269 1.05 16.25 -2.81
C ASN A 269 1.70 15.92 -4.16
N TYR A 270 1.15 14.96 -4.92
CA TYR A 270 1.69 14.61 -6.23
C TYR A 270 1.67 15.80 -7.20
N PHE A 271 0.57 16.54 -7.24
CA PHE A 271 0.44 17.72 -8.11
C PHE A 271 1.36 18.86 -7.65
N GLY A 272 1.52 19.05 -6.34
CA GLY A 272 2.48 20.03 -5.81
C GLY A 272 3.94 19.67 -6.14
N GLN A 273 4.30 18.39 -6.08
CA GLN A 273 5.63 17.93 -6.53
C GLN A 273 5.82 18.19 -8.03
N GLY A 274 4.79 17.95 -8.86
CA GLY A 274 4.85 18.27 -10.28
C GLY A 274 5.03 19.77 -10.56
N ALA A 275 4.26 20.62 -9.88
CA ALA A 275 4.40 22.08 -9.95
C ALA A 275 5.81 22.55 -9.55
N LEU A 276 6.39 21.96 -8.50
CA LEU A 276 7.76 22.25 -8.09
C LEU A 276 8.77 21.93 -9.19
N ILE A 277 8.69 20.73 -9.79
CA ILE A 277 9.68 20.28 -10.77
C ILE A 277 9.57 21.03 -12.10
N ILE A 278 8.37 21.49 -12.48
CA ILE A 278 8.17 22.36 -13.66
C ILE A 278 8.96 23.67 -13.48
N HIS A 279 8.93 24.26 -12.29
CA HIS A 279 9.64 25.51 -12.00
C HIS A 279 11.13 25.33 -11.70
N ASP A 280 11.47 24.28 -10.95
CA ASP A 280 12.85 23.93 -10.59
C ASP A 280 13.15 22.48 -11.00
N PRO A 281 13.63 22.27 -12.24
CA PRO A 281 14.05 20.95 -12.72
C PRO A 281 15.07 20.24 -11.84
N ALA A 282 15.90 20.97 -11.09
CA ALA A 282 16.89 20.36 -10.21
C ALA A 282 16.24 19.66 -8.99
N ALA A 283 14.98 20.00 -8.68
CA ALA A 283 14.23 19.40 -7.59
C ALA A 283 13.94 17.90 -7.80
N ILE A 284 14.08 17.38 -9.03
CA ILE A 284 13.84 15.96 -9.30
C ILE A 284 14.77 15.03 -8.51
N LYS A 285 15.90 15.53 -7.98
CA LYS A 285 16.77 14.76 -7.08
C LYS A 285 16.01 14.21 -5.87
N ASN A 286 15.13 15.03 -5.29
CA ASN A 286 14.25 14.61 -4.21
C ASN A 286 13.03 15.54 -4.11
N PRO A 287 12.04 15.36 -5.00
CA PRO A 287 10.94 16.31 -5.15
C PRO A 287 10.05 16.38 -3.91
N PHE A 288 9.97 15.29 -3.15
CA PHE A 288 9.25 15.25 -1.89
C PHE A 288 9.86 16.17 -0.83
N TYR A 289 11.15 16.01 -0.52
CA TYR A 289 11.79 16.82 0.54
C TYR A 289 11.96 18.28 0.12
N LEU A 290 12.27 18.52 -1.16
CA LEU A 290 12.41 19.89 -1.69
C LEU A 290 11.07 20.63 -1.83
N LEU A 291 9.94 19.94 -1.63
CA LEU A 291 8.63 20.55 -1.48
C LEU A 291 8.53 21.45 -0.24
N ALA A 292 9.26 21.08 0.81
CA ALA A 292 9.26 21.77 2.09
C ALA A 292 10.29 22.91 2.13
N PRO A 293 10.01 24.01 2.85
CA PRO A 293 11.02 25.02 3.11
C PRO A 293 12.17 24.43 3.94
N SER A 294 13.38 24.98 3.79
CA SER A 294 14.60 24.44 4.39
C SER A 294 14.52 24.21 5.91
N TRP A 295 13.83 25.09 6.65
CA TRP A 295 13.64 24.95 8.10
C TRP A 295 12.77 23.74 8.49
N ALA A 296 11.87 23.31 7.59
CA ALA A 296 10.92 22.22 7.84
C ALA A 296 11.47 20.84 7.44
N LEU A 297 12.62 20.77 6.78
CA LEU A 297 13.22 19.51 6.31
C LEU A 297 13.44 18.50 7.44
N LEU A 298 14.12 18.92 8.53
CA LEU A 298 14.40 18.01 9.64
C LEU A 298 13.12 17.53 10.34
N PRO A 299 12.15 18.40 10.71
CA PRO A 299 10.83 17.96 11.18
C PRO A 299 10.13 17.00 10.21
N LEU A 300 10.21 17.25 8.90
CA LEU A 300 9.60 16.40 7.88
C LEU A 300 10.26 15.03 7.81
N VAL A 301 11.59 14.93 7.90
CA VAL A 301 12.32 13.65 7.95
C VAL A 301 11.91 12.84 9.18
N VAL A 302 11.79 13.48 10.35
CA VAL A 302 11.33 12.80 11.56
C VAL A 302 9.90 12.28 11.38
N LEU A 303 9.00 13.13 10.86
CA LEU A 303 7.62 12.75 10.61
C LEU A 303 7.51 11.63 9.56
N ALA A 304 8.27 11.69 8.48
CA ALA A 304 8.35 10.65 7.45
C ALA A 304 8.88 9.34 8.04
N THR A 305 9.89 9.39 8.91
CA THR A 305 10.40 8.21 9.61
C THR A 305 9.33 7.60 10.51
N CYS A 306 8.56 8.42 11.23
CA CYS A 306 7.42 7.94 12.02
C CYS A 306 6.33 7.33 11.13
N ALA A 307 5.95 7.98 10.03
CA ALA A 307 4.92 7.50 9.11
C ALA A 307 5.32 6.16 8.46
N THR A 308 6.59 6.01 8.04
CA THR A 308 7.11 4.78 7.43
C THR A 308 7.27 3.64 8.42
N VAL A 309 7.61 3.93 9.68
CA VAL A 309 7.53 2.96 10.78
C VAL A 309 6.09 2.46 10.93
N ILE A 310 5.11 3.36 10.99
CA ILE A 310 3.69 3.00 11.14
C ILE A 310 3.19 2.20 9.92
N ALA A 311 3.54 2.61 8.70
CA ALA A 311 3.24 1.87 7.47
C ALA A 311 3.78 0.44 7.53
N SER A 312 5.05 0.29 7.93
CA SER A 312 5.69 -1.01 8.07
C SER A 312 4.98 -1.90 9.10
N GLN A 313 4.46 -1.33 10.19
CA GLN A 313 3.68 -2.08 11.19
C GLN A 313 2.42 -2.72 10.62
N ALA A 314 1.70 -1.99 9.78
CA ALA A 314 0.46 -2.49 9.18
C ALA A 314 0.75 -3.72 8.32
N VAL A 315 1.79 -3.65 7.47
CA VAL A 315 2.13 -4.77 6.58
C VAL A 315 2.69 -5.97 7.37
N ILE A 316 3.50 -5.76 8.40
CA ILE A 316 3.96 -6.84 9.29
C ILE A 316 2.78 -7.52 9.99
N SER A 317 1.81 -6.74 10.47
CA SER A 317 0.59 -7.27 11.11
C SER A 317 -0.30 -8.02 10.10
N GLY A 318 -0.37 -7.53 8.87
CA GLY A 318 -1.02 -8.21 7.75
C GLY A 318 -0.38 -9.56 7.47
N ALA A 319 0.95 -9.64 7.47
CA ALA A 319 1.69 -10.88 7.27
C ALA A 319 1.37 -11.91 8.37
N PHE A 320 1.27 -11.50 9.63
CA PHE A 320 0.84 -12.39 10.72
C PHE A 320 -0.58 -12.92 10.51
N SER A 321 -1.50 -12.06 10.09
CA SER A 321 -2.90 -12.43 9.80
C SER A 321 -2.98 -13.43 8.66
N LEU A 322 -2.21 -13.19 7.60
CA LEU A 322 -2.06 -14.09 6.47
C LEU A 322 -1.49 -15.45 6.89
N THR A 323 -0.46 -15.47 7.75
CA THR A 323 0.09 -16.72 8.31
C THR A 323 -0.99 -17.51 9.05
N ARG A 324 -1.77 -16.84 9.92
CA ARG A 324 -2.84 -17.50 10.69
C ARG A 324 -3.89 -18.11 9.76
N GLN A 325 -4.32 -17.39 8.74
CA GLN A 325 -5.28 -17.89 7.75
C GLN A 325 -4.71 -19.09 6.97
N ALA A 326 -3.43 -19.04 6.58
CA ALA A 326 -2.75 -20.16 5.93
C ALA A 326 -2.67 -21.42 6.82
N ILE A 327 -2.42 -21.25 8.13
CA ILE A 327 -2.42 -22.35 9.11
C ILE A 327 -3.82 -22.97 9.23
N GLN A 328 -4.87 -22.14 9.32
CA GLN A 328 -6.26 -22.60 9.43
C GLN A 328 -6.71 -23.39 8.20
N MET A 329 -6.19 -23.05 7.02
CA MET A 329 -6.45 -23.77 5.78
C MET A 329 -5.52 -24.98 5.55
N GLY A 330 -4.57 -25.23 6.46
CA GLY A 330 -3.65 -26.37 6.38
C GLY A 330 -2.50 -26.19 5.38
N TYR A 331 -2.23 -24.97 4.91
CA TYR A 331 -1.14 -24.67 3.95
C TYR A 331 0.18 -24.25 4.62
N CYS A 332 0.18 -24.03 5.93
CA CYS A 332 1.34 -23.65 6.72
C CYS A 332 1.47 -24.57 7.94
N PRO A 333 2.68 -25.00 8.35
CA PRO A 333 2.87 -25.75 9.58
C PRO A 333 2.38 -24.94 10.79
N ARG A 334 2.05 -25.63 11.88
CA ARG A 334 1.62 -24.98 13.13
C ARG A 334 2.76 -24.16 13.70
N LEU A 335 2.62 -22.84 13.67
CA LEU A 335 3.53 -21.89 14.32
C LEU A 335 2.93 -21.40 15.64
N THR A 336 3.77 -20.89 16.52
CA THR A 336 3.30 -20.27 17.77
C THR A 336 2.64 -18.93 17.44
N ILE A 337 1.39 -18.77 17.85
CA ILE A 337 0.63 -17.53 17.72
C ILE A 337 0.35 -17.00 19.12
N THR A 338 0.82 -15.79 19.41
CA THR A 338 0.54 -15.09 20.67
C THR A 338 -0.50 -14.01 20.40
N HIS A 339 -1.57 -13.96 21.17
CA HIS A 339 -2.52 -12.85 21.10
C HIS A 339 -1.96 -11.67 21.88
N THR A 340 -1.83 -10.52 21.22
CA THR A 340 -1.27 -9.30 21.82
C THR A 340 -2.32 -8.40 22.44
N SER A 341 -3.61 -8.73 22.28
CA SER A 341 -4.71 -8.08 22.97
C SER A 341 -5.82 -9.07 23.32
N ASP A 342 -6.30 -9.01 24.56
CA ASP A 342 -7.45 -9.78 25.04
C ASP A 342 -8.79 -9.28 24.47
N ARG A 343 -8.79 -8.14 23.77
CA ARG A 343 -10.01 -7.45 23.28
C ARG A 343 -10.16 -7.42 21.77
N GLN A 344 -9.14 -7.81 21.00
CA GLN A 344 -9.15 -7.76 19.54
C GLN A 344 -8.54 -9.03 18.92
N ILE A 345 -9.40 -9.83 18.28
CA ILE A 345 -9.05 -11.13 17.65
C ILE A 345 -7.95 -10.99 16.58
N GLY A 346 -7.82 -9.83 15.95
CA GLY A 346 -6.84 -9.54 14.89
C GLY A 346 -5.48 -9.02 15.38
N GLN A 347 -5.26 -8.86 16.69
CA GLN A 347 -3.95 -8.49 17.24
C GLN A 347 -3.19 -9.75 17.63
N ILE A 348 -2.40 -10.25 16.68
CA ILE A 348 -1.62 -11.47 16.81
C ILE A 348 -0.14 -11.19 16.56
N TYR A 349 0.72 -11.94 17.23
CA TYR A 349 2.16 -11.91 17.05
C TYR A 349 2.66 -13.32 16.72
N VAL A 350 3.39 -13.44 15.62
CA VAL A 350 3.99 -14.69 15.15
C VAL A 350 5.52 -14.54 15.16
N PRO A 351 6.22 -14.98 16.23
CA PRO A 351 7.64 -14.69 16.42
C PRO A 351 8.53 -15.13 15.25
N PHE A 352 8.27 -16.33 14.70
CA PHE A 352 9.05 -16.87 13.59
C PHE A 352 8.97 -15.97 12.34
N ILE A 353 7.77 -15.51 12.00
CA ILE A 353 7.53 -14.64 10.86
C ILE A 353 8.16 -13.27 11.10
N ASN A 354 8.05 -12.72 12.31
CA ASN A 354 8.65 -11.45 12.69
C ASN A 354 10.16 -11.42 12.43
N TRP A 355 10.89 -12.39 12.99
CA TRP A 355 12.35 -12.43 12.86
C TRP A 355 12.80 -12.77 11.45
N THR A 356 12.06 -13.63 10.74
CA THR A 356 12.37 -13.96 9.34
C THR A 356 12.17 -12.75 8.44
N LEU A 357 11.08 -12.01 8.61
CA LEU A 357 10.84 -10.75 7.89
C LEU A 357 11.90 -9.71 8.24
N MET A 358 12.28 -9.55 9.51
CA MET A 358 13.35 -8.62 9.90
C MET A 358 14.66 -8.92 9.14
N CYS A 359 15.10 -10.18 9.14
CA CYS A 359 16.31 -10.59 8.43
C CYS A 359 16.20 -10.30 6.94
N ALA A 360 15.06 -10.64 6.33
CA ALA A 360 14.82 -10.41 4.90
C ALA A 360 14.84 -8.91 4.54
N VAL A 361 14.14 -8.07 5.31
CA VAL A 361 14.12 -6.61 5.12
C VAL A 361 15.54 -6.02 5.27
N MET A 362 16.30 -6.45 6.27
CA MET A 362 17.68 -5.97 6.46
C MET A 362 18.59 -6.37 5.30
N LEU A 363 18.47 -7.61 4.79
CA LEU A 363 19.21 -8.06 3.61
C LEU A 363 18.85 -7.23 2.37
N LEU A 364 17.58 -6.87 2.19
CA LEU A 364 17.15 -5.99 1.11
C LEU A 364 17.77 -4.59 1.24
N VAL A 365 17.75 -3.97 2.43
CA VAL A 365 18.37 -2.66 2.65
C VAL A 365 19.87 -2.68 2.37
N VAL A 366 20.59 -3.69 2.88
CA VAL A 366 22.05 -3.81 2.69
C VAL A 366 22.40 -4.18 1.24
N GLY A 367 21.62 -5.05 0.61
CA GLY A 367 21.86 -5.52 -0.75
C GLY A 367 21.58 -4.47 -1.82
N PHE A 368 20.48 -3.72 -1.68
CA PHE A 368 20.07 -2.72 -2.67
C PHE A 368 20.61 -1.31 -2.39
N GLN A 369 20.93 -0.98 -1.13
CA GLN A 369 21.60 0.25 -0.66
C GLN A 369 20.86 1.58 -0.88
N SER A 370 19.99 1.69 -1.89
CA SER A 370 19.17 2.87 -2.19
C SER A 370 17.72 2.47 -2.45
N SER A 371 16.80 3.40 -2.19
CA SER A 371 15.37 3.20 -2.43
C SER A 371 15.05 3.03 -3.93
N SER A 372 15.80 3.70 -4.82
CA SER A 372 15.62 3.57 -6.27
C SER A 372 15.95 2.15 -6.77
N ASN A 373 16.98 1.51 -6.22
CA ASN A 373 17.31 0.12 -6.56
C ASN A 373 16.21 -0.85 -6.05
N LEU A 374 15.61 -0.59 -4.88
CA LEU A 374 14.49 -1.37 -4.35
C LEU A 374 13.19 -1.20 -5.14
N ALA A 375 12.96 -0.02 -5.71
CA ALA A 375 11.75 0.31 -6.45
C ALA A 375 11.51 -0.64 -7.63
N ALA A 376 12.58 -1.16 -8.24
CA ALA A 376 12.51 -2.14 -9.32
C ALA A 376 11.90 -3.48 -8.89
N ALA A 377 12.27 -3.97 -7.69
CA ALA A 377 11.75 -5.22 -7.15
C ALA A 377 10.29 -5.09 -6.68
N TYR A 378 9.95 -3.91 -6.14
CA TYR A 378 8.68 -3.68 -5.48
C TYR A 378 7.46 -3.84 -6.40
N GLY A 379 7.55 -3.25 -7.60
CA GLY A 379 6.41 -3.19 -8.52
C GLY A 379 5.93 -4.55 -9.01
N ILE A 380 6.80 -5.56 -9.08
CA ILE A 380 6.43 -6.90 -9.56
C ILE A 380 5.54 -7.64 -8.57
N ALA A 381 5.92 -7.67 -7.29
CA ALA A 381 5.13 -8.34 -6.25
C ALA A 381 3.72 -7.76 -6.16
N VAL A 382 3.63 -6.43 -6.12
CA VAL A 382 2.36 -5.71 -6.03
C VAL A 382 1.49 -5.98 -7.27
N THR A 383 2.04 -5.86 -8.48
CA THR A 383 1.23 -6.04 -9.71
C THR A 383 0.76 -7.46 -9.93
N MET A 384 1.53 -8.45 -9.49
CA MET A 384 1.06 -9.84 -9.48
C MET A 384 -0.12 -10.01 -8.51
N ALA A 385 -0.04 -9.47 -7.30
CA ALA A 385 -1.15 -9.50 -6.34
C ALA A 385 -2.41 -8.81 -6.91
N LEU A 386 -2.27 -7.60 -7.45
CA LEU A 386 -3.34 -6.86 -8.11
C LEU A 386 -4.01 -7.69 -9.22
N THR A 387 -3.20 -8.35 -10.06
CA THR A 387 -3.70 -9.19 -11.17
C THR A 387 -4.50 -10.38 -10.64
N ILE A 388 -4.01 -11.04 -9.59
CA ILE A 388 -4.67 -12.18 -8.98
C ILE A 388 -6.02 -11.78 -8.39
N ASP A 389 -6.10 -10.63 -7.72
CA ASP A 389 -7.37 -10.13 -7.17
C ASP A 389 -8.40 -9.84 -8.26
N SER A 390 -7.97 -9.32 -9.41
CA SER A 390 -8.84 -9.15 -10.59
C SER A 390 -9.35 -10.48 -11.15
N LEU A 391 -8.56 -11.55 -11.07
CA LEU A 391 -9.02 -12.90 -11.45
C LEU A 391 -9.98 -13.48 -10.41
N LEU A 392 -9.71 -13.29 -9.12
CA LEU A 392 -10.56 -13.79 -8.05
C LEU A 392 -11.91 -13.07 -7.99
N ILE A 393 -11.94 -11.75 -8.22
CA ILE A 393 -13.18 -10.96 -8.21
C ILE A 393 -14.12 -11.37 -9.35
N TYR A 394 -13.60 -11.81 -10.50
CA TYR A 394 -14.45 -12.39 -11.56
C TYR A 394 -15.25 -13.60 -11.07
N VAL A 395 -14.60 -14.47 -10.29
CA VAL A 395 -15.27 -15.65 -9.73
C VAL A 395 -16.29 -15.24 -8.67
N VAL A 396 -15.98 -14.23 -7.85
CA VAL A 396 -16.96 -13.66 -6.90
C VAL A 396 -18.19 -13.12 -7.64
N LEU A 397 -18.00 -12.27 -8.65
CA LEU A 397 -19.09 -11.64 -9.40
C LEU A 397 -20.02 -12.69 -10.02
N THR A 398 -19.45 -13.72 -10.65
CA THR A 398 -20.22 -14.73 -11.38
C THR A 398 -20.80 -15.83 -10.49
N ARG A 399 -20.06 -16.29 -9.47
CA ARG A 399 -20.43 -17.47 -8.67
C ARG A 399 -21.11 -17.13 -7.35
N LEU A 400 -20.74 -16.02 -6.72
CA LEU A 400 -21.28 -15.63 -5.41
C LEU A 400 -22.34 -14.54 -5.52
N TRP A 401 -22.12 -13.55 -6.38
CA TRP A 401 -23.08 -12.46 -6.56
C TRP A 401 -24.04 -12.70 -7.73
N HIS A 402 -23.85 -13.79 -8.48
CA HIS A 402 -24.74 -14.23 -9.57
C HIS A 402 -24.95 -13.18 -10.68
N TRP A 403 -23.92 -12.35 -10.94
CA TRP A 403 -23.96 -11.44 -12.07
C TRP A 403 -23.90 -12.22 -13.38
N ASN A 404 -24.50 -11.68 -14.44
CA ASN A 404 -24.37 -12.26 -15.76
C ASN A 404 -22.90 -12.19 -16.24
N GLN A 405 -22.49 -13.15 -17.07
CA GLN A 405 -21.09 -13.23 -17.53
C GLN A 405 -20.65 -11.98 -18.29
N ILE A 406 -21.55 -11.40 -19.09
CA ILE A 406 -21.26 -10.18 -19.86
C ILE A 406 -20.98 -8.99 -18.92
N GLY A 407 -21.81 -8.78 -17.90
CA GLY A 407 -21.61 -7.70 -16.93
C GLY A 407 -20.35 -7.90 -16.08
N ALA A 408 -20.06 -9.13 -15.68
CA ALA A 408 -18.83 -9.45 -14.97
C ALA A 408 -17.58 -9.19 -15.84
N LEU A 409 -17.59 -9.64 -17.11
CA LEU A 409 -16.49 -9.41 -18.05
C LEU A 409 -16.32 -7.92 -18.41
N ALA A 410 -17.41 -7.17 -18.54
CA ALA A 410 -17.35 -5.74 -18.82
C ALA A 410 -16.63 -4.93 -17.73
N ILE A 411 -16.64 -5.41 -16.48
CA ILE A 411 -15.90 -4.80 -15.36
C ILE A 411 -14.49 -5.38 -15.26
N VAL A 412 -14.35 -6.70 -15.32
CA VAL A 412 -13.06 -7.36 -15.05
C VAL A 412 -12.06 -7.15 -16.18
N ILE A 413 -12.48 -7.19 -17.44
CA ILE A 413 -11.55 -7.05 -18.57
C ILE A 413 -10.79 -5.72 -18.53
N PRO A 414 -11.44 -4.54 -18.38
CA PRO A 414 -10.72 -3.28 -18.27
C PRO A 414 -9.72 -3.25 -17.11
N LEU A 415 -10.11 -3.76 -15.93
CA LEU A 415 -9.24 -3.81 -14.76
C LEU A 415 -8.04 -4.73 -14.98
N LEU A 416 -8.29 -5.92 -15.54
CA LEU A 416 -7.25 -6.89 -15.82
C LEU A 416 -6.27 -6.38 -16.88
N VAL A 417 -6.75 -5.66 -17.91
CA VAL A 417 -5.87 -5.02 -18.90
C VAL A 417 -4.93 -4.02 -18.23
N ILE A 418 -5.44 -3.18 -17.32
CA ILE A 418 -4.61 -2.23 -16.58
C ILE A 418 -3.59 -2.96 -15.70
N ASP A 419 -4.01 -3.96 -14.93
CA ASP A 419 -3.11 -4.75 -14.09
C ASP A 419 -2.01 -5.45 -14.90
N LEU A 420 -2.37 -6.04 -16.05
CA LEU A 420 -1.43 -6.70 -16.96
C LEU A 420 -0.46 -5.71 -17.62
N LEU A 421 -0.89 -4.48 -17.92
CA LEU A 421 0.01 -3.42 -18.40
C LEU A 421 1.03 -3.04 -17.33
N PHE A 422 0.60 -2.86 -16.08
CA PHE A 422 1.52 -2.61 -14.98
C PHE A 422 2.46 -3.80 -14.73
N LEU A 423 1.95 -5.02 -14.75
CA LEU A 423 2.74 -6.24 -14.55
C LEU A 423 3.78 -6.42 -15.65
N SER A 424 3.38 -6.28 -16.92
CA SER A 424 4.30 -6.41 -18.05
C SER A 424 5.36 -5.31 -18.09
N SER A 425 5.01 -4.08 -17.71
CA SER A 425 5.97 -2.99 -17.55
C SER A 425 6.99 -3.28 -16.44
N ASN A 426 6.53 -3.75 -15.28
CA ASN A 426 7.41 -4.11 -14.17
C ASN A 426 8.25 -5.36 -14.44
N ALA A 427 7.76 -6.30 -15.25
CA ALA A 427 8.53 -7.49 -15.64
C ALA A 427 9.83 -7.15 -16.38
N LEU A 428 9.92 -5.98 -17.03
CA LEU A 428 11.18 -5.52 -17.64
C LEU A 428 12.25 -5.18 -16.59
N LYS A 429 11.87 -5.00 -15.33
CA LYS A 429 12.77 -4.71 -14.21
C LYS A 429 13.23 -5.97 -13.46
N ILE A 430 12.83 -7.17 -13.89
CA ILE A 430 13.31 -8.44 -13.30
C ILE A 430 14.86 -8.47 -13.23
N PRO A 431 15.61 -8.15 -14.31
CA PRO A 431 17.07 -8.17 -14.25
C PRO A 431 17.68 -7.12 -13.33
N GLN A 432 16.92 -6.08 -12.95
CA GLN A 432 17.37 -4.94 -12.14
C GLN A 432 17.05 -5.11 -10.65
N GLY A 433 16.45 -6.24 -10.24
CA GLY A 433 16.12 -6.52 -8.85
C GLY A 433 14.83 -7.29 -8.61
N GLY A 434 14.01 -7.49 -9.65
CA GLY A 434 12.72 -8.17 -9.53
C GLY A 434 12.74 -9.69 -9.66
N TRP A 435 13.89 -10.34 -9.50
CA TRP A 435 14.09 -11.80 -9.65
C TRP A 435 13.78 -12.61 -8.39
#